data_AF-A0A949PJ28-F1
#
_entry.id   AF-A0A949PJ28-F1
#
_cell.length_a   1.000
_cell.length_b   1.000
_cell.length_c   1.000
_cell.angle_alpha   90.00
_cell.angle_beta   90.00
_cell.angle_gamma   90.00
#
_symmetry.space_group_name_H-M   'P 1'
#
loop_
_entity.id
_entity.type
_entity.pdbx_description
1 polymer ?
#
loop_
_entity_poly.entity_id
_entity_poly.type
_entity_poly.pdbx_seq_one_letter_code
_entity_poly.pdbx_strand_id
1 'polypeptide(L)'
;VPEALFLELDTKWLERPFFVMEQITESEAASPFLPDPYGELADKLAPQFFGILGKIASEEPDAIGLKDKMEHPALEACATEQLDYWEGEIDKDALEPNPLLRSAIRWLRRNPPPPPTRLSMVHGDYRTGNFLYNTSGEITAILDWEMCHLGDPLEDLAWAIDPLWAFENGDRPASLMEREAALALWEEASGIKIDRTALLWWEVFSAVKGLAIWISAGKEFQTGGNADPIMGLSSWYCTDVHTRVLAKWMPELRMEERS
;
A
#
# COMPACT_ATOMS: atom_id res chain seq x y z
N VAL A 1 -13.54 5.09 -9.68
CA VAL A 1 -12.50 4.43 -10.51
C VAL A 1 -12.84 4.69 -11.97
N PRO A 2 -11.86 4.78 -12.88
CA PRO A 2 -12.16 4.93 -14.31
C PRO A 2 -13.00 3.76 -14.82
N GLU A 3 -14.00 4.00 -15.66
CA GLU A 3 -14.83 2.93 -16.21
C GLU A 3 -13.98 1.99 -17.07
N ALA A 4 -14.02 0.68 -16.78
CA ALA A 4 -13.37 -0.31 -17.63
C ALA A 4 -14.23 -0.56 -18.88
N LEU A 5 -13.71 -0.21 -20.06
CA LEU A 5 -14.45 -0.22 -21.33
C LEU A 5 -14.24 -1.50 -22.14
N PHE A 6 -13.05 -2.09 -22.07
CA PHE A 6 -12.70 -3.26 -22.88
C PHE A 6 -11.57 -4.06 -22.24
N LEU A 7 -11.62 -5.39 -22.37
CA LEU A 7 -10.56 -6.32 -21.94
C LEU A 7 -10.23 -7.27 -23.09
N GLU A 8 -8.96 -7.37 -23.45
CA GLU A 8 -8.43 -8.30 -24.44
C GLU A 8 -7.40 -9.21 -23.79
N LEU A 9 -7.71 -10.51 -23.78
CA LEU A 9 -6.82 -11.55 -23.25
C LEU A 9 -5.99 -12.21 -24.35
N ASP A 10 -6.37 -12.04 -25.62
CA ASP A 10 -5.63 -12.56 -26.75
C ASP A 10 -4.37 -11.71 -27.01
N THR A 11 -3.22 -12.31 -26.75
CA THR A 11 -1.91 -11.67 -26.89
C THR A 11 -1.52 -11.39 -28.34
N LYS A 12 -2.28 -11.85 -29.35
CA LYS A 12 -1.93 -11.65 -30.77
C LYS A 12 -1.81 -10.17 -31.19
N TRP A 13 -2.42 -9.25 -30.45
CA TRP A 13 -2.45 -7.82 -30.81
C TRP A 13 -1.27 -7.03 -30.26
N LEU A 14 -0.90 -7.24 -28.99
CA LEU A 14 0.13 -6.46 -28.28
C LEU A 14 1.14 -7.33 -27.53
N GLU A 15 1.23 -8.63 -27.87
CA GLU A 15 2.11 -9.63 -27.23
C GLU A 15 1.83 -9.88 -25.74
N ARG A 16 0.84 -9.19 -25.17
CA ARG A 16 0.38 -9.29 -23.79
C ARG A 16 -1.11 -8.92 -23.69
N PRO A 17 -1.83 -9.40 -22.66
CA PRO A 17 -3.18 -8.93 -22.37
C PRO A 17 -3.20 -7.42 -22.12
N PHE A 18 -4.30 -6.76 -22.45
CA PHE A 18 -4.50 -5.34 -22.16
C PHE A 18 -5.97 -5.04 -21.92
N PHE A 19 -6.23 -3.90 -21.30
CA PHE A 19 -7.58 -3.36 -21.15
C PHE A 19 -7.60 -1.87 -21.51
N VAL A 20 -8.77 -1.36 -21.85
CA VAL A 20 -9.03 0.06 -22.13
C VAL A 20 -10.00 0.57 -21.08
N MET A 21 -9.73 1.76 -20.55
CA MET A 21 -10.57 2.42 -19.57
C MET A 21 -10.84 3.87 -19.97
N GLU A 22 -11.86 4.46 -19.35
CA GLU A 22 -12.16 5.88 -19.44
C GLU A 22 -10.93 6.73 -19.07
N GLN A 23 -10.69 7.80 -19.83
CA GLN A 23 -9.74 8.82 -19.43
C GLN A 23 -10.44 9.85 -18.56
N ILE A 24 -10.01 9.96 -17.30
CA ILE A 24 -10.48 11.03 -16.40
C ILE A 24 -9.75 12.33 -16.78
N THR A 25 -10.51 13.33 -17.26
CA THR A 25 -9.97 14.64 -17.64
C THR A 25 -10.02 15.63 -16.49
N GLU A 26 -9.28 16.75 -16.61
CA GLU A 26 -9.28 17.85 -15.62
C GLU A 26 -8.89 17.42 -14.19
N SER A 27 -8.13 16.33 -14.09
CA SER A 27 -7.60 15.80 -12.84
C SER A 27 -6.14 15.44 -12.99
N GLU A 28 -5.40 15.47 -11.90
CA GLU A 28 -3.98 15.11 -11.85
C GLU A 28 -3.69 14.16 -10.67
N ALA A 29 -2.58 13.45 -10.76
CA ALA A 29 -2.01 12.69 -9.64
C ALA A 29 -0.88 13.50 -9.01
N ALA A 30 -0.66 13.29 -7.70
CA ALA A 30 0.45 13.89 -7.01
C ALA A 30 1.79 13.48 -7.64
N SER A 31 2.68 14.45 -7.87
CA SER A 31 4.03 14.18 -8.33
C SER A 31 4.92 13.79 -7.14
N PRO A 32 5.70 12.69 -7.25
CA PRO A 32 6.60 12.28 -6.18
C PRO A 32 7.81 13.22 -6.02
N PHE A 33 7.95 14.22 -6.90
CA PHE A 33 9.05 15.18 -6.91
C PHE A 33 8.69 16.52 -6.27
N LEU A 34 7.46 16.66 -5.75
CA LEU A 34 6.99 17.86 -5.07
C LEU A 34 6.97 17.64 -3.55
N PRO A 35 7.68 18.47 -2.75
CA PRO A 35 7.68 18.38 -1.29
C PRO A 35 6.30 18.48 -0.65
N ASP A 36 5.45 19.36 -1.21
CA ASP A 36 4.06 19.58 -0.81
C ASP A 36 3.15 19.40 -2.04
N PRO A 37 2.72 18.17 -2.33
CA PRO A 37 2.01 17.87 -3.57
C PRO A 37 0.58 18.43 -3.62
N TYR A 38 -0.01 18.81 -2.47
CA TYR A 38 -1.42 19.21 -2.41
C TYR A 38 -1.63 20.66 -1.96
N GLY A 39 -0.69 21.28 -1.25
CA GLY A 39 -0.80 22.66 -0.80
C GLY A 39 -2.14 22.96 -0.11
N GLU A 40 -2.83 24.02 -0.57
CA GLU A 40 -4.13 24.44 -0.02
C GLU A 40 -5.27 23.41 -0.24
N LEU A 41 -5.07 22.41 -1.11
CA LEU A 41 -6.08 21.36 -1.36
C LEU A 41 -6.04 20.26 -0.29
N ALA A 42 -4.96 20.15 0.48
CA ALA A 42 -4.77 19.06 1.46
C ALA A 42 -5.95 18.92 2.42
N ASP A 43 -6.47 20.04 2.96
CA ASP A 43 -7.59 20.04 3.91
C ASP A 43 -8.91 19.54 3.29
N LYS A 44 -9.09 19.70 1.97
CA LYS A 44 -10.26 19.18 1.25
C LYS A 44 -10.09 17.71 0.88
N LEU A 45 -8.87 17.31 0.48
CA LEU A 45 -8.56 15.97 0.02
C LEU A 45 -8.45 14.97 1.18
N ALA A 46 -7.91 15.38 2.32
CA ALA A 46 -7.70 14.54 3.50
C ALA A 46 -8.94 13.73 3.94
N PRO A 47 -10.11 14.36 4.19
CA PRO A 47 -11.30 13.61 4.58
C PRO A 47 -11.82 12.68 3.47
N GLN A 48 -11.62 13.03 2.21
CA GLN A 48 -11.99 12.17 1.09
C GLN A 48 -11.08 10.96 1.00
N PHE A 49 -9.76 11.14 1.12
CA PHE A 49 -8.78 10.07 0.96
C PHE A 49 -8.97 8.97 2.02
N PHE A 50 -9.03 9.34 3.31
CA PHE A 50 -9.24 8.37 4.38
C PHE A 50 -10.69 7.89 4.46
N GLY A 51 -11.66 8.73 4.08
CA GLY A 51 -13.07 8.33 4.00
C GLY A 51 -13.34 7.31 2.88
N ILE A 52 -12.73 7.48 1.71
CA ILE A 52 -12.81 6.51 0.60
C ILE A 52 -12.14 5.19 1.00
N LEU A 53 -10.97 5.24 1.63
CA LEU A 53 -10.31 4.04 2.12
C LEU A 53 -11.16 3.29 3.16
N GLY A 54 -11.73 4.01 4.12
CA GLY A 54 -12.66 3.43 5.08
C GLY A 54 -13.90 2.86 4.41
N LYS A 55 -14.44 3.51 3.38
CA LYS A 55 -15.56 2.98 2.59
C LYS A 55 -15.18 1.67 1.87
N ILE A 56 -14.03 1.60 1.21
CA ILE A 56 -13.52 0.37 0.59
C ILE A 56 -13.42 -0.75 1.65
N ALA A 57 -12.89 -0.43 2.84
CA ALA A 57 -12.80 -1.34 3.97
C ALA A 57 -14.17 -1.77 4.56
N SER A 58 -15.26 -1.08 4.20
CA SER A 58 -16.61 -1.38 4.66
C SER A 58 -17.39 -2.32 3.74
N GLU A 59 -16.99 -2.42 2.47
CA GLU A 59 -17.67 -3.23 1.47
C GLU A 59 -17.47 -4.72 1.73
N GLU A 60 -18.56 -5.49 1.69
CA GLU A 60 -18.49 -6.95 1.77
C GLU A 60 -18.16 -7.54 0.39
N PRO A 61 -17.11 -8.37 0.24
CA PRO A 61 -16.70 -8.90 -1.07
C PRO A 61 -17.83 -9.60 -1.86
N ASP A 62 -18.70 -10.31 -1.14
CA ASP A 62 -19.86 -10.99 -1.74
C ASP A 62 -20.90 -9.98 -2.27
N ALA A 63 -21.12 -8.87 -1.56
CA ALA A 63 -22.10 -7.85 -1.94
C ALA A 63 -21.68 -7.07 -3.19
N ILE A 64 -20.38 -6.92 -3.42
CA ILE A 64 -19.80 -6.25 -4.60
C ILE A 64 -19.45 -7.23 -5.74
N GLY A 65 -19.88 -8.49 -5.65
CA GLY A 65 -19.79 -9.46 -6.75
C GLY A 65 -18.40 -10.08 -6.94
N LEU A 66 -17.55 -10.06 -5.92
CA LEU A 66 -16.17 -10.57 -5.98
C LEU A 66 -15.99 -11.98 -5.43
N LYS A 67 -17.07 -12.57 -4.90
CA LYS A 67 -17.09 -13.91 -4.31
C LYS A 67 -16.33 -14.95 -5.14
N ASP A 68 -16.60 -15.03 -6.44
CA ASP A 68 -16.02 -16.03 -7.34
C ASP A 68 -14.90 -15.46 -8.24
N LYS A 69 -14.38 -14.27 -7.90
CA LYS A 69 -13.38 -13.55 -8.71
C LYS A 69 -12.00 -13.48 -8.07
N MET A 70 -11.94 -13.71 -6.76
CA MET A 70 -10.72 -13.61 -5.96
C MET A 70 -10.65 -14.78 -4.98
N GLU A 71 -9.44 -15.11 -4.54
CA GLU A 71 -9.25 -16.10 -3.48
C GLU A 71 -9.71 -15.52 -2.14
N HIS A 72 -10.33 -16.36 -1.30
CA HIS A 72 -10.82 -15.99 0.02
C HIS A 72 -9.91 -16.65 1.05
N PRO A 73 -8.92 -15.93 1.60
CA PRO A 73 -8.11 -16.47 2.67
C PRO A 73 -8.95 -16.70 3.92
N ALA A 74 -8.53 -17.65 4.76
CA ALA A 74 -9.04 -17.67 6.13
C ALA A 74 -8.63 -16.38 6.85
N LEU A 75 -9.46 -15.87 7.76
CA LEU A 75 -9.14 -14.63 8.49
C LEU A 75 -7.79 -14.75 9.21
N GLU A 76 -7.52 -15.91 9.79
CA GLU A 76 -6.26 -16.22 10.48
C GLU A 76 -5.05 -16.30 9.54
N ALA A 77 -5.29 -16.47 8.24
CA ALA A 77 -4.25 -16.66 7.23
C ALA A 77 -3.85 -15.36 6.52
N CYS A 78 -4.70 -14.32 6.49
CA CYS A 78 -4.45 -13.06 5.76
C CYS A 78 -3.03 -12.52 5.93
N ALA A 79 -2.59 -12.34 7.18
CA ALA A 79 -1.26 -11.81 7.49
C ALA A 79 -0.12 -12.77 7.11
N THR A 80 -0.33 -14.09 7.29
CA THR A 80 0.71 -15.08 7.01
C THR A 80 0.90 -15.28 5.52
N GLU A 81 -0.18 -15.34 4.73
CA GLU A 81 -0.12 -15.49 3.27
C GLU A 81 0.56 -14.29 2.61
N GLN A 82 0.24 -13.07 3.06
CA GLN A 82 0.92 -11.87 2.60
C GLN A 82 2.40 -11.88 2.97
N LEU A 83 2.75 -12.23 4.21
CA LEU A 83 4.15 -12.33 4.61
C LEU A 83 4.91 -13.40 3.83
N ASP A 84 4.31 -14.56 3.58
CA ASP A 84 4.87 -15.63 2.75
C ASP A 84 5.14 -15.14 1.32
N TYR A 85 4.17 -14.47 0.71
CA TYR A 85 4.27 -13.96 -0.66
C TYR A 85 5.42 -12.96 -0.80
N TRP A 86 5.44 -11.91 0.03
CA TRP A 86 6.45 -10.85 -0.08
C TRP A 86 7.85 -11.30 0.38
N GLU A 87 7.94 -12.21 1.36
CA GLU A 87 9.23 -12.85 1.68
C GLU A 87 9.76 -13.67 0.49
N GLY A 88 8.87 -14.35 -0.24
CA GLY A 88 9.20 -15.08 -1.47
C GLY A 88 9.76 -14.18 -2.58
N GLU A 89 9.13 -13.02 -2.83
CA GLU A 89 9.65 -12.05 -3.80
C GLU A 89 11.01 -11.48 -3.37
N ILE A 90 11.21 -11.22 -2.08
CA ILE A 90 12.53 -10.83 -1.54
C ILE A 90 13.58 -11.91 -1.79
N ASP A 91 13.26 -13.19 -1.54
CA ASP A 91 14.18 -14.32 -1.75
C ASP A 91 14.59 -14.47 -3.22
N LYS A 92 13.66 -14.19 -4.14
CA LYS A 92 13.84 -14.30 -5.59
C LYS A 92 14.62 -13.13 -6.18
N ASP A 93 14.47 -11.93 -5.62
CA ASP A 93 14.97 -10.70 -6.23
C ASP A 93 16.13 -10.03 -5.49
N ALA A 94 16.42 -10.42 -4.25
CA ALA A 94 17.54 -9.86 -3.49
C ALA A 94 18.89 -10.10 -4.19
N LEU A 95 19.58 -8.99 -4.49
CA LEU A 95 20.94 -9.00 -5.04
C LEU A 95 22.02 -8.97 -3.95
N GLU A 96 21.66 -8.53 -2.74
CA GLU A 96 22.56 -8.44 -1.59
C GLU A 96 21.86 -8.81 -0.27
N PRO A 97 22.62 -9.25 0.75
CA PRO A 97 22.05 -9.53 2.07
C PRO A 97 21.52 -8.26 2.75
N ASN A 98 20.28 -8.32 3.25
CA ASN A 98 19.69 -7.25 4.08
C ASN A 98 19.33 -7.79 5.50
N PRO A 99 20.27 -7.74 6.48
CA PRO A 99 20.04 -8.29 7.82
C PRO A 99 18.91 -7.60 8.60
N LEU A 100 18.65 -6.31 8.32
CA LEU A 100 17.59 -5.54 8.97
C LEU A 100 16.22 -6.01 8.49
N LEU A 101 16.03 -6.12 7.18
CA LEU A 101 14.83 -6.70 6.56
C LEU A 101 14.57 -8.12 7.11
N ARG A 102 15.59 -8.96 7.16
CA ARG A 102 15.47 -10.31 7.75
C ARG A 102 15.14 -10.28 9.24
N SER A 103 15.55 -9.25 9.97
CA SER A 103 15.14 -9.07 11.37
C SER A 103 13.65 -8.72 11.48
N ALA A 104 13.15 -7.84 10.60
CA ALA A 104 11.74 -7.44 10.58
C ALA A 104 10.84 -8.63 10.23
N ILE A 105 11.19 -9.40 9.19
CA ILE A 105 10.45 -10.61 8.80
C ILE A 105 10.37 -11.60 9.97
N ARG A 106 11.48 -11.86 10.67
CA ARG A 106 11.48 -12.73 11.86
C ARG A 106 10.60 -12.20 12.99
N TRP A 107 10.54 -10.89 13.17
CA TRP A 107 9.67 -10.28 14.16
C TRP A 107 8.19 -10.45 13.77
N LEU A 108 7.84 -10.19 12.50
CA LEU A 108 6.48 -10.37 11.99
C LEU A 108 5.99 -11.82 12.17
N ARG A 109 6.85 -12.82 11.91
CA ARG A 109 6.53 -14.24 12.14
C ARG A 109 6.27 -14.60 13.59
N ARG A 110 6.97 -13.95 14.53
CA ARG A 110 6.89 -14.24 15.96
C ARG A 110 5.72 -13.55 16.64
N ASN A 111 5.21 -12.48 16.03
CA ASN A 111 4.20 -11.61 16.61
C ASN A 111 3.01 -11.48 15.65
N PRO A 112 2.38 -12.57 15.17
CA PRO A 112 1.27 -12.47 14.22
C PRO A 112 0.15 -11.59 14.81
N PRO A 113 -0.51 -10.76 13.99
CA PRO A 113 -1.59 -9.90 14.46
C PRO A 113 -2.80 -10.76 14.83
N PRO A 114 -3.69 -10.26 15.70
CA PRO A 114 -5.03 -10.81 15.81
C PRO A 114 -5.70 -10.90 14.42
N PRO A 115 -6.46 -11.97 14.12
CA PRO A 115 -7.20 -12.06 12.87
C PRO A 115 -8.17 -10.88 12.68
N PRO A 116 -8.37 -10.38 11.45
CA PRO A 116 -9.39 -9.38 11.18
C PRO A 116 -10.78 -9.92 11.48
N THR A 117 -11.72 -9.02 11.77
CA THR A 117 -13.12 -9.38 12.05
C THR A 117 -13.89 -9.81 10.81
N ARG A 118 -13.40 -9.43 9.62
CA ARG A 118 -13.94 -9.77 8.30
C ARG A 118 -12.88 -9.60 7.22
N LEU A 119 -13.07 -10.24 6.07
CA LEU A 119 -12.34 -9.92 4.85
C LEU A 119 -12.89 -8.64 4.24
N SER A 120 -12.01 -7.85 3.65
CA SER A 120 -12.37 -6.70 2.84
C SER A 120 -11.60 -6.69 1.54
N MET A 121 -12.06 -5.87 0.59
CA MET A 121 -11.20 -5.46 -0.53
C MET A 121 -9.98 -4.73 0.01
N VAL A 122 -8.81 -5.19 -0.38
CA VAL A 122 -7.52 -4.53 -0.21
C VAL A 122 -7.07 -4.08 -1.59
N HIS A 123 -6.86 -2.78 -1.76
CA HIS A 123 -6.33 -2.14 -2.96
C HIS A 123 -4.89 -2.61 -3.24
N GLY A 124 -4.07 -2.71 -2.19
CA GLY A 124 -2.70 -3.21 -2.26
C GLY A 124 -1.65 -2.11 -2.46
N ASP A 125 -1.95 -1.07 -3.24
CA ASP A 125 -1.10 0.13 -3.37
C ASP A 125 -1.88 1.45 -3.11
N TYR A 126 -2.66 1.54 -2.02
CA TYR A 126 -3.44 2.74 -1.70
C TYR A 126 -2.56 3.85 -1.10
N ARG A 127 -2.09 4.79 -1.93
CA ARG A 127 -1.10 5.80 -1.53
C ARG A 127 -1.23 7.12 -2.29
N THR A 128 -0.41 8.08 -1.88
CA THR A 128 -0.12 9.26 -2.70
C THR A 128 0.34 8.86 -4.10
N GLY A 129 -0.29 9.43 -5.13
CA GLY A 129 0.00 9.17 -6.54
C GLY A 129 -0.91 8.14 -7.21
N ASN A 130 -1.70 7.38 -6.43
CA ASN A 130 -2.69 6.41 -6.95
C ASN A 130 -4.14 6.92 -6.82
N PHE A 131 -4.32 8.23 -6.68
CA PHE A 131 -5.61 8.86 -6.86
C PHE A 131 -5.47 10.12 -7.71
N LEU A 132 -6.55 10.44 -8.41
CA LEU A 132 -6.69 11.67 -9.18
C LEU A 132 -7.51 12.68 -8.39
N TYR A 133 -7.13 13.94 -8.47
CA TYR A 133 -7.90 15.05 -7.91
C TYR A 133 -8.00 16.22 -8.89
N ASN A 134 -9.08 16.98 -8.78
CA ASN A 134 -9.30 18.19 -9.58
C ASN A 134 -8.86 19.47 -8.84
N THR A 135 -8.85 20.60 -9.55
CA THR A 135 -8.47 21.92 -8.99
C THR A 135 -9.42 22.44 -7.91
N SER A 136 -10.61 21.83 -7.75
CA SER A 136 -11.56 22.17 -6.68
C SER A 136 -11.24 21.43 -5.37
N GLY A 137 -10.34 20.45 -5.40
CA GLY A 137 -9.97 19.61 -4.26
C GLY A 137 -10.90 18.40 -4.09
N GLU A 138 -11.40 17.84 -5.19
CA GLU A 138 -12.23 16.62 -5.17
C GLU A 138 -11.43 15.44 -5.73
N ILE A 139 -11.49 14.29 -5.06
CA ILE A 139 -10.92 13.04 -5.57
C ILE A 139 -11.85 12.47 -6.64
N THR A 140 -11.36 12.35 -7.86
CA THR A 140 -12.14 11.93 -9.03
C THR A 140 -11.95 10.45 -9.36
N ALA A 141 -10.80 9.87 -9.01
CA ALA A 141 -10.55 8.44 -9.23
C ALA A 141 -9.51 7.87 -8.25
N ILE A 142 -9.67 6.58 -7.95
CA ILE A 142 -8.63 5.72 -7.37
C ILE A 142 -8.11 4.84 -8.51
N LEU A 143 -6.80 4.71 -8.63
CA LEU A 143 -6.07 4.07 -9.73
C LEU A 143 -5.24 2.90 -9.21
N ASP A 144 -4.78 2.08 -10.14
CA ASP A 144 -3.72 1.08 -9.91
C ASP A 144 -4.11 -0.06 -8.93
N TRP A 145 -5.10 -0.85 -9.38
CA TRP A 145 -5.64 -1.98 -8.63
C TRP A 145 -4.88 -3.30 -8.94
N GLU A 146 -3.64 -3.26 -9.44
CA GLU A 146 -2.94 -4.46 -9.89
C GLU A 146 -2.56 -5.41 -8.75
N MET A 147 -2.43 -4.88 -7.53
CA MET A 147 -2.13 -5.64 -6.30
C MET A 147 -3.39 -5.98 -5.48
N CYS A 148 -4.58 -5.73 -6.02
CA CYS A 148 -5.81 -5.88 -5.25
C CYS A 148 -6.13 -7.34 -4.94
N HIS A 149 -6.61 -7.58 -3.73
CA HIS A 149 -6.96 -8.90 -3.23
C HIS A 149 -7.96 -8.81 -2.07
N LEU A 150 -8.46 -9.95 -1.59
CA LEU A 150 -9.26 -10.00 -0.37
C LEU A 150 -8.36 -10.26 0.83
N GLY A 151 -8.46 -9.45 1.87
CA GLY A 151 -7.55 -9.54 3.01
C GLY A 151 -8.00 -8.74 4.22
N ASP A 152 -7.04 -8.44 5.10
CA ASP A 152 -7.23 -7.57 6.26
C ASP A 152 -7.24 -6.10 5.80
N PRO A 153 -8.31 -5.32 6.06
CA PRO A 153 -8.37 -3.92 5.65
C PRO A 153 -7.33 -3.03 6.34
N LEU A 154 -6.69 -3.48 7.42
CA LEU A 154 -5.58 -2.76 8.04
C LEU A 154 -4.32 -2.77 7.18
N GLU A 155 -4.18 -3.67 6.20
CA GLU A 155 -3.05 -3.66 5.26
C GLU A 155 -3.00 -2.34 4.49
N ASP A 156 -4.10 -1.95 3.84
CA ASP A 156 -4.14 -0.68 3.09
C ASP A 156 -4.06 0.52 4.01
N LEU A 157 -4.64 0.46 5.22
CA LEU A 157 -4.53 1.56 6.18
C LEU A 157 -3.07 1.79 6.57
N ALA A 158 -2.35 0.71 6.90
CA ALA A 158 -0.94 0.75 7.22
C ALA A 158 -0.10 1.23 6.04
N TRP A 159 -0.44 0.82 4.82
CA TRP A 159 0.23 1.30 3.60
C TRP A 159 -0.03 2.78 3.36
N ALA A 160 -1.26 3.25 3.51
CA ALA A 160 -1.66 4.64 3.29
C ALA A 160 -1.01 5.62 4.29
N ILE A 161 -0.73 5.15 5.52
CA ILE A 161 -0.04 5.93 6.55
C ILE A 161 1.48 5.72 6.57
N ASP A 162 2.02 4.93 5.65
CA ASP A 162 3.45 4.69 5.58
C ASP A 162 4.23 6.01 5.37
N PRO A 163 5.33 6.24 6.12
CA PRO A 163 6.12 7.46 6.03
C PRO A 163 6.64 7.77 4.61
N LEU A 164 6.78 6.77 3.73
CA LEU A 164 7.20 6.96 2.35
C LEU A 164 6.25 7.88 1.57
N TRP A 165 4.96 7.87 1.89
CA TRP A 165 3.95 8.69 1.18
C TRP A 165 3.74 10.07 1.78
N ALA A 166 4.41 10.35 2.90
CA ALA A 166 4.32 11.61 3.63
C ALA A 166 5.35 12.67 3.16
N PHE A 167 6.19 12.35 2.17
CA PHE A 167 7.24 13.25 1.64
C PHE A 167 8.06 13.92 2.75
N GLU A 168 8.08 15.26 2.81
CA GLU A 168 8.76 16.02 3.86
C GLU A 168 7.94 16.16 5.15
N ASN A 169 6.66 15.77 5.13
CA ASN A 169 5.69 15.91 6.22
C ASN A 169 5.49 14.60 6.98
N GLY A 170 6.56 14.03 7.55
CA GLY A 170 6.54 12.70 8.19
C GLY A 170 5.50 12.48 9.30
N ASP A 171 4.93 13.55 9.87
CA ASP A 171 3.86 13.47 10.88
C ASP A 171 2.43 13.46 10.28
N ARG A 172 2.31 13.68 8.96
CA ARG A 172 1.05 13.74 8.22
C ARG A 172 1.02 12.65 7.14
N PRO A 173 0.42 11.48 7.41
CA PRO A 173 0.12 10.47 6.42
C PRO A 173 -0.34 11.01 5.07
N ALA A 174 0.25 10.49 3.99
CA ALA A 174 0.01 10.92 2.62
C ALA A 174 0.20 12.43 2.36
N SER A 175 0.92 13.18 3.22
CA SER A 175 0.98 14.65 3.21
C SER A 175 -0.38 15.35 3.36
N LEU A 176 -1.38 14.66 3.92
CA LEU A 176 -2.75 15.15 3.96
C LEU A 176 -3.13 15.69 5.34
N MET A 177 -3.05 14.87 6.38
CA MET A 177 -3.54 15.24 7.71
C MET A 177 -2.81 14.51 8.85
N GLU A 178 -3.03 14.97 10.08
CA GLU A 178 -2.49 14.34 11.29
C GLU A 178 -2.93 12.88 11.42
N ARG A 179 -1.99 12.01 11.80
CA ARG A 179 -2.21 10.55 11.86
C ARG A 179 -3.44 10.14 12.66
N GLU A 180 -3.62 10.65 13.87
CA GLU A 180 -4.74 10.22 14.71
C GLU A 180 -6.10 10.69 14.15
N ALA A 181 -6.14 11.80 13.41
CA ALA A 181 -7.35 12.24 12.72
C ALA A 181 -7.64 11.35 11.50
N ALA A 182 -6.61 10.93 10.75
CA ALA A 182 -6.75 9.97 9.66
C ALA A 182 -7.31 8.63 10.14
N LEU A 183 -6.77 8.09 11.24
CA LEU A 183 -7.24 6.84 11.83
C LEU A 183 -8.69 6.95 12.31
N ALA A 184 -9.07 8.06 12.97
CA ALA A 184 -10.44 8.28 13.43
C ALA A 184 -11.45 8.34 12.26
N LEU A 185 -11.10 9.05 11.18
CA LEU A 185 -11.94 9.10 9.98
C LEU A 185 -12.10 7.74 9.32
N TRP A 186 -11.01 6.96 9.26
CA TRP A 186 -11.08 5.61 8.73
C TRP A 186 -11.96 4.69 9.59
N GLU A 187 -11.87 4.76 10.93
CA GLU A 187 -12.75 4.00 11.82
C GLU A 187 -14.22 4.37 11.62
N GLU A 188 -14.51 5.67 11.50
CA GLU A 188 -15.87 6.18 11.26
C GLU A 188 -16.43 5.67 9.92
N ALA A 189 -15.66 5.79 8.84
CA ALA A 189 -16.10 5.41 7.50
C ALA A 189 -16.17 3.88 7.30
N SER A 190 -15.27 3.12 7.93
CA SER A 190 -15.22 1.66 7.80
C SER A 190 -16.21 0.93 8.72
N GLY A 191 -16.56 1.55 9.86
CA GLY A 191 -17.27 0.89 10.95
C GLY A 191 -16.41 -0.15 11.69
N ILE A 192 -15.09 -0.17 11.45
CA ILE A 192 -14.14 -1.10 12.06
C ILE A 192 -13.38 -0.37 13.16
N LYS A 193 -13.29 -0.99 14.34
CA LYS A 193 -12.41 -0.51 15.41
C LYS A 193 -10.99 -0.99 15.14
N ILE A 194 -10.02 -0.08 15.14
CA ILE A 194 -8.60 -0.40 14.97
C ILE A 194 -8.08 -1.07 16.23
N ASP A 195 -7.61 -2.30 16.07
CA ASP A 195 -6.69 -2.91 17.03
C ASP A 195 -5.28 -2.35 16.79
N ARG A 196 -4.70 -1.70 17.81
CA ARG A 196 -3.40 -1.02 17.67
C ARG A 196 -2.24 -2.00 17.57
N THR A 197 -2.37 -3.21 18.11
CA THR A 197 -1.37 -4.27 17.96
C THR A 197 -1.41 -4.83 16.54
N ALA A 198 -2.61 -5.04 15.99
CA ALA A 198 -2.76 -5.44 14.58
C ALA A 198 -2.22 -4.36 13.63
N LEU A 199 -2.58 -3.09 13.85
CA LEU A 199 -2.09 -1.99 13.01
C LEU A 199 -0.57 -1.87 13.06
N LEU A 200 0.06 -1.99 14.24
CA LEU A 200 1.52 -1.96 14.36
C LEU A 200 2.19 -3.08 13.54
N TRP A 201 1.60 -4.28 13.54
CA TRP A 201 2.11 -5.38 12.72
C TRP A 201 2.05 -5.02 11.23
N TRP A 202 0.91 -4.50 10.77
CA TRP A 202 0.72 -4.09 9.38
C TRP A 202 1.63 -2.92 8.99
N GLU A 203 1.90 -1.98 9.91
CA GLU A 203 2.87 -0.88 9.70
C GLU A 203 4.29 -1.43 9.48
N VAL A 204 4.74 -2.40 10.29
CA VAL A 204 6.04 -3.06 10.08
C VAL A 204 6.05 -3.87 8.78
N PHE A 205 4.95 -4.55 8.47
CA PHE A 205 4.79 -5.29 7.24
C PHE A 205 4.84 -4.37 6.00
N SER A 206 4.25 -3.18 6.03
CA SER A 206 4.33 -2.19 4.94
C SER A 206 5.78 -1.90 4.54
N ALA A 207 6.68 -1.71 5.50
CA ALA A 207 8.09 -1.50 5.20
C ALA A 207 8.77 -2.75 4.59
N VAL A 208 8.35 -3.96 4.98
CA VAL A 208 8.84 -5.23 4.38
C VAL A 208 8.33 -5.40 2.95
N LYS A 209 7.03 -5.20 2.73
CA LYS A 209 6.38 -5.22 1.42
C LYS A 209 7.01 -4.19 0.47
N GLY A 210 7.19 -2.95 0.94
CA GLY A 210 7.86 -1.91 0.17
C GLY A 210 9.28 -2.32 -0.22
N LEU A 211 10.08 -2.82 0.72
CA LEU A 211 11.42 -3.32 0.41
C LEU A 211 11.40 -4.44 -0.64
N ALA A 212 10.43 -5.35 -0.61
CA ALA A 212 10.27 -6.35 -1.67
C ALA A 212 10.09 -5.70 -3.06
N ILE A 213 9.19 -4.72 -3.16
CA ILE A 213 8.92 -3.98 -4.41
C ILE A 213 10.18 -3.25 -4.90
N TRP A 214 10.88 -2.54 -4.01
CA TRP A 214 12.03 -1.71 -4.39
C TRP A 214 13.28 -2.53 -4.74
N ILE A 215 13.47 -3.67 -4.07
CA ILE A 215 14.51 -4.66 -4.43
C ILE A 215 14.25 -5.22 -5.82
N SER A 216 13.00 -5.60 -6.11
CA SER A 216 12.57 -6.11 -7.41
C SER A 216 12.80 -5.08 -8.51
N ALA A 217 12.42 -3.82 -8.26
CA ALA A 217 12.67 -2.72 -9.18
C ALA A 217 14.17 -2.51 -9.44
N GLY A 218 14.99 -2.58 -8.39
CA GLY A 218 16.45 -2.48 -8.50
C GLY A 218 17.05 -3.61 -9.32
N LYS A 219 16.58 -4.85 -9.14
CA LYS A 219 17.02 -6.00 -9.93
C LYS A 219 16.69 -5.83 -11.41
N GLU A 220 15.46 -5.44 -11.75
CA GLU A 220 15.05 -5.21 -13.14
C GLU A 220 15.91 -4.13 -13.82
N PHE A 221 16.21 -3.05 -13.10
CA PHE A 221 17.09 -1.99 -13.61
C PHE A 221 18.54 -2.45 -13.79
N GLN A 222 19.12 -3.11 -12.79
CA GLN A 222 20.53 -3.52 -12.80
C GLN A 222 20.82 -4.64 -13.81
N THR A 223 19.86 -5.54 -14.04
CA THR A 223 20.01 -6.66 -14.98
C THR A 223 19.61 -6.30 -16.41
N GLY A 224 19.07 -5.11 -16.64
CA GLY A 224 18.66 -4.62 -17.95
C GLY A 224 17.30 -5.14 -18.43
N GLY A 225 16.46 -5.66 -17.52
CA GLY A 225 15.07 -6.04 -17.81
C GLY A 225 14.18 -4.83 -18.06
N ASN A 226 14.35 -3.77 -17.27
CA ASN A 226 13.72 -2.47 -17.48
C ASN A 226 14.70 -1.33 -17.21
N ALA A 227 15.08 -0.61 -18.27
CA ALA A 227 16.06 0.48 -18.20
C ALA A 227 15.46 1.86 -17.87
N ASP A 228 14.16 1.94 -17.51
CA ASP A 228 13.55 3.21 -17.10
C ASP A 228 14.25 3.75 -15.84
N PRO A 229 14.77 4.99 -15.85
CA PRO A 229 15.42 5.59 -14.69
C PRO A 229 14.57 5.62 -13.42
N ILE A 230 13.23 5.58 -13.53
CA ILE A 230 12.36 5.51 -12.36
C ILE A 230 12.61 4.25 -11.54
N MET A 231 12.94 3.12 -12.19
CA MET A 231 13.24 1.85 -11.51
C MET A 231 14.50 2.00 -10.65
N GLY A 232 15.54 2.61 -11.22
CA GLY A 232 16.76 2.94 -10.50
C GLY A 232 16.52 3.89 -9.32
N LEU A 233 15.75 4.96 -9.55
CA LEU A 233 15.42 5.95 -8.50
C LEU A 233 14.63 5.32 -7.35
N SER A 234 13.54 4.62 -7.64
CA SER A 234 12.70 3.97 -6.62
C SER A 234 13.50 2.93 -5.82
N SER A 235 14.35 2.15 -6.50
CA SER A 235 15.20 1.15 -5.82
C SER A 235 16.19 1.77 -4.83
N TRP A 236 16.60 3.01 -5.05
CA TRP A 236 17.52 3.71 -4.16
C TRP A 236 16.77 4.48 -3.06
N TYR A 237 15.89 5.41 -3.45
CA TYR A 237 15.21 6.32 -2.54
C TYR A 237 14.25 5.58 -1.61
N CYS A 238 13.37 4.74 -2.15
CA CYS A 238 12.34 4.08 -1.36
C CYS A 238 12.93 3.00 -0.44
N THR A 239 13.96 2.27 -0.91
CA THR A 239 14.73 1.34 -0.08
C THR A 239 15.38 2.03 1.12
N ASP A 240 15.97 3.21 0.92
CA ASP A 240 16.60 4.01 1.98
C ASP A 240 15.56 4.47 3.01
N VAL A 241 14.39 4.93 2.57
CA VAL A 241 13.27 5.28 3.46
C VAL A 241 12.81 4.09 4.29
N HIS A 242 12.43 2.97 3.68
CA HIS A 242 11.95 1.80 4.43
C HIS A 242 13.02 1.15 5.30
N THR A 243 14.29 1.19 4.90
CA THR A 243 15.41 0.79 5.75
C THR A 243 15.50 1.65 7.00
N ARG A 244 15.34 2.99 6.88
CA ARG A 244 15.31 3.89 8.03
C ARG A 244 14.10 3.67 8.94
N VAL A 245 12.92 3.42 8.37
CA VAL A 245 11.71 3.06 9.12
C VAL A 245 11.96 1.82 9.98
N LEU A 246 12.44 0.74 9.38
CA LEU A 246 12.78 -0.48 10.12
C LEU A 246 13.89 -0.24 11.15
N ALA A 247 14.90 0.57 10.84
CA ALA A 247 16.00 0.85 11.76
C ALA A 247 15.53 1.59 13.03
N LYS A 248 14.49 2.41 12.90
CA LYS A 248 13.85 3.10 14.02
C LYS A 248 13.03 2.13 14.90
N TRP A 249 12.20 1.28 14.29
CA TRP A 249 11.30 0.40 15.05
C TRP A 249 11.96 -0.86 15.62
N MET A 250 12.89 -1.48 14.90
CA MET A 250 13.46 -2.78 15.32
C MET A 250 14.11 -2.78 16.71
N PRO A 251 14.81 -1.73 17.17
CA PRO A 251 15.31 -1.67 18.54
C PRO A 251 14.20 -1.63 19.60
N GLU A 252 13.13 -0.88 19.34
CA GLU A 252 12.00 -0.69 20.27
C GLU A 252 11.23 -2.00 20.45
N LEU A 253 10.90 -2.65 19.33
CA LEU A 253 10.15 -3.91 19.31
C LEU A 253 10.92 -5.07 19.97
N ARG A 254 12.26 -5.08 19.91
CA ARG A 254 13.09 -6.08 20.60
C ARG A 254 13.11 -5.90 22.12
N MET A 255 12.86 -4.69 22.62
CA MET A 255 12.82 -4.42 24.06
C MET A 255 11.50 -4.92 24.65
N GLU A 256 10.39 -4.77 23.93
CA GLU A 256 9.06 -5.28 24.32
C GLU A 256 9.01 -6.82 24.37
N GLU A 257 9.69 -7.52 23.46
CA GLU A 257 9.81 -9.00 23.53
C GLU A 257 10.55 -9.51 24.78
N ARG A 258 11.27 -8.64 25.50
CA ARG A 258 12.10 -8.99 26.68
C ARG A 258 11.47 -8.61 28.02
N SER A 259 10.40 -7.82 28.02
CA SER A 259 9.68 -7.35 29.22
C SER A 259 8.51 -8.26 29.58
#